data_AF-A0A1X1ZAM4-F1
#
_entry.id   AF-A0A1X1ZAM4-F1
#
_cell.length_a   1.000
_cell.length_b   1.000
_cell.length_c   1.000
_cell.angle_alpha   90.00
_cell.angle_beta   90.00
_cell.angle_gamma   90.00
#
_symmetry.space_group_name_H-M   'P 1'
#
loop_
_entity.id
_entity.type
_entity.pdbx_description
1 polymer ?
#
loop_
_entity_poly.entity_id
_entity_poly.type
_entity_poly.pdbx_seq_one_letter_code
_entity_poly.pdbx_strand_id
1 'polypeptide(L)'
;MADPFLGSEALAAGLLTPYELRSRYAALHKDVYMLKGAELTAVLRAKAAWLRSRRRGILAGFSASAMHGSKWIDPTLAAAVIDTNRSPSTGVEVWEERIEADEIAVVEGMRITTPARTALDLARRCRLGVAVAAIDALVQATDLKMADVELLVDRYRGRRGMKRARAALELVDGGAQSPKETWLRLLLIEAGFPRPQTQIAVRNEWNWIEAYLDMGWEDIKLAVEYDGDQHRSSRYQYVKDIRRLERLEQLGWIVVRVVAEDHPLDVIRRVGQARDSRA
;
A
#
# COMPACT_ATOMS: atom_id res chain seq x y z
N MET A 1 7.11 26.96 2.32
CA MET A 1 7.50 25.66 1.76
C MET A 1 6.68 24.58 2.46
N ALA A 2 5.97 23.75 1.69
CA ALA A 2 5.20 22.62 2.25
C ALA A 2 6.10 21.40 2.53
N ASP A 3 7.15 21.21 1.72
CA ASP A 3 8.11 20.12 1.89
C ASP A 3 9.07 20.35 3.08
N PRO A 4 9.56 19.27 3.72
CA PRO A 4 10.62 19.37 4.71
C PRO A 4 11.89 19.97 4.10
N PHE A 5 12.60 20.78 4.87
CA PHE A 5 13.86 21.41 4.45
C PHE A 5 14.87 21.48 5.59
N LEU A 6 16.14 21.73 5.27
CA LEU A 6 17.19 21.94 6.26
C LEU A 6 17.20 23.39 6.75
N GLY A 7 17.09 23.58 8.06
CA GLY A 7 17.08 24.90 8.67
C GLY A 7 18.37 25.66 8.42
N SER A 8 19.52 25.00 8.61
CA SER A 8 20.85 25.56 8.35
C SER A 8 21.01 26.07 6.91
N GLU A 9 20.53 25.33 5.91
CA GLU A 9 20.59 25.74 4.49
C GLU A 9 19.68 26.93 4.21
N ALA A 10 18.45 26.92 4.74
CA ALA A 10 17.52 28.03 4.54
C ALA A 10 18.03 29.35 5.18
N LEU A 11 18.67 29.26 6.35
CA LEU A 11 19.29 30.41 7.02
C LEU A 11 20.53 30.90 6.24
N ALA A 12 21.40 29.99 5.81
CA ALA A 12 22.62 30.33 5.07
C ALA A 12 22.32 30.97 3.71
N ALA A 13 21.25 30.53 3.05
CA ALA A 13 20.78 31.10 1.79
C ALA A 13 19.98 32.40 1.95
N GLY A 14 19.75 32.88 3.17
CA GLY A 14 18.95 34.08 3.44
C GLY A 14 17.45 33.94 3.12
N LEU A 15 16.98 32.71 2.90
CA LEU A 15 15.56 32.43 2.60
C LEU A 15 14.66 32.60 3.82
N LEU A 16 15.22 32.46 5.01
CA LEU A 16 14.54 32.64 6.30
C LEU A 16 15.46 33.33 7.29
N THR A 17 14.86 34.12 8.18
CA THR A 17 15.53 34.59 9.40
C THR A 17 15.45 33.54 10.51
N PRO A 18 16.37 33.57 11.52
CA PRO A 18 16.26 32.70 12.68
C PRO A 18 14.94 32.84 13.45
N TYR A 19 14.34 34.03 13.42
CA TYR A 19 13.03 34.27 14.03
C TYR A 19 11.92 33.55 13.27
N GLU A 20 11.85 33.70 11.95
CA GLU A 20 10.85 33.03 11.11
C GLU A 20 10.94 31.51 11.21
N LEU A 21 12.16 30.95 11.23
CA LEU A 21 12.36 29.52 11.39
C LEU A 21 11.73 29.01 12.69
N ARG A 22 11.93 29.71 13.81
CA ARG A 22 11.38 29.30 15.12
C ARG A 22 9.88 29.56 15.25
N SER A 23 9.38 30.66 14.68
CA SER A 23 7.99 31.08 14.86
C SER A 23 7.04 30.33 13.92
N ARG A 24 7.41 30.12 12.66
CA ARG A 24 6.52 29.58 11.60
C ARG A 24 6.70 28.09 11.34
N TYR A 25 7.84 27.50 11.71
CA TYR A 25 8.16 26.11 11.37
C TYR A 25 8.33 25.23 12.62
N ALA A 26 7.97 23.96 12.50
CA ALA A 26 8.19 22.93 13.50
C ALA A 26 9.38 22.07 13.08
N ALA A 27 10.23 21.71 14.05
CA ALA A 27 11.31 20.76 13.82
C ALA A 27 10.72 19.34 13.76
N LEU A 28 10.96 18.63 12.66
CA LEU A 28 10.66 17.20 12.52
C LEU A 28 11.80 16.35 13.08
N HIS A 29 13.03 16.72 12.75
CA HIS A 29 14.27 16.12 13.23
C HIS A 29 15.31 17.22 13.51
N LYS A 30 16.49 16.83 14.00
CA LYS A 30 17.61 17.78 14.13
C LYS A 30 17.90 18.45 12.78
N ASP A 31 17.76 19.77 12.76
CA ASP A 31 17.96 20.63 11.59
C ASP A 31 16.96 20.42 10.42
N VAL A 32 15.90 19.62 10.59
CA VAL A 32 14.89 19.39 9.56
C VAL A 32 13.56 19.99 10.00
N TYR A 33 13.01 20.90 9.19
CA TYR A 33 11.84 21.72 9.53
C TYR A 33 10.73 21.60 8.50
N MET A 34 9.49 21.83 8.94
CA MET A 34 8.28 21.91 8.12
C MET A 34 7.36 23.00 8.66
N LEU A 35 6.50 23.56 7.81
CA LEU A 35 5.53 24.58 8.21
C LEU A 35 4.63 24.07 9.35
N LYS A 36 4.44 24.87 10.40
CA LYS A 36 3.53 24.50 11.51
C LYS A 36 2.12 24.29 10.98
N GLY A 37 1.48 23.20 11.43
CA GLY A 37 0.12 22.85 11.04
C GLY A 37 -0.02 22.19 9.67
N ALA A 38 1.08 22.02 8.92
CA ALA A 38 1.05 21.22 7.70
C ALA A 38 0.82 19.74 8.04
N GLU A 39 -0.02 19.07 7.25
CA GLU A 39 -0.24 17.64 7.38
C GLU A 39 1.02 16.85 6.99
N LEU A 40 1.47 15.98 7.88
CA LEU A 40 2.69 15.21 7.68
C LEU A 40 2.37 13.85 7.06
N THR A 41 2.37 13.79 5.73
CA THR A 41 2.14 12.56 4.96
C THR A 41 3.33 11.60 5.01
N ALA A 42 3.13 10.34 4.61
CA ALA A 42 4.20 9.35 4.53
C ALA A 42 5.35 9.78 3.60
N VAL A 43 5.05 10.41 2.47
CA VAL A 43 6.04 10.98 1.54
C VAL A 43 6.86 12.07 2.23
N LEU A 44 6.20 12.98 2.94
CA LEU A 44 6.87 14.07 3.64
C LEU A 44 7.73 13.56 4.81
N ARG A 45 7.32 12.50 5.51
CA ARG A 45 8.18 11.82 6.49
C ARG A 45 9.40 11.17 5.85
N ALA A 46 9.23 10.51 4.72
CA ALA A 46 10.34 9.91 3.98
C ALA A 46 11.36 10.97 3.56
N LYS A 47 10.90 12.09 2.98
CA LYS A 47 11.73 13.26 2.66
C LYS A 47 12.48 13.81 3.88
N ALA A 48 11.78 13.97 5.00
CA ALA A 48 12.39 14.45 6.26
C ALA A 48 13.48 13.49 6.78
N ALA A 49 13.24 12.19 6.74
CA ALA A 49 14.22 11.17 7.15
C ALA A 49 15.45 11.17 6.24
N TRP A 50 15.27 11.33 4.94
CA TRP A 50 16.37 11.45 3.99
C TRP A 50 17.22 12.71 4.24
N LEU A 51 16.61 13.86 4.50
CA LEU A 51 17.35 15.08 4.89
C LEU A 51 18.10 14.88 6.20
N ARG A 52 17.48 14.23 7.20
CA ARG A 52 18.13 13.87 8.48
C ARG A 52 19.35 12.98 8.26
N SER A 53 19.34 12.11 7.25
CA SER A 53 20.49 11.28 6.87
C SER A 53 21.63 12.06 6.20
N ARG A 54 21.51 13.40 6.11
CA ARG A 54 22.37 14.28 5.30
C ARG A 54 22.42 13.84 3.84
N ARG A 55 21.27 13.42 3.29
CA ARG A 55 21.12 12.99 1.90
C ARG A 55 21.93 11.75 1.51
N ARG A 56 22.33 10.93 2.50
CA ARG A 56 23.14 9.71 2.28
C ARG A 56 22.39 8.42 2.48
N GLY A 57 21.38 8.42 3.34
CA GLY A 57 20.56 7.24 3.61
C GLY A 57 19.74 6.82 2.40
N ILE A 58 19.41 5.53 2.35
CA ILE A 58 18.57 4.93 1.33
C ILE A 58 17.20 4.69 1.96
N LEU A 59 16.15 5.37 1.49
CA LEU A 59 14.80 5.14 2.01
C LEU A 59 14.37 3.71 1.69
N ALA A 60 13.71 3.05 2.63
CA ALA A 60 13.32 1.65 2.53
C ALA A 60 11.91 1.41 3.07
N GLY A 61 11.37 0.20 2.92
CA GLY A 61 10.06 -0.18 3.46
C GLY A 61 8.94 0.78 3.05
N PHE A 62 8.13 1.22 4.02
CA PHE A 62 7.04 2.18 3.77
C PHE A 62 7.52 3.55 3.28
N SER A 63 8.74 3.97 3.60
CA SER A 63 9.29 5.22 3.07
C SER A 63 9.60 5.10 1.59
N ALA A 64 10.24 4.01 1.15
CA ALA A 64 10.43 3.75 -0.28
C ALA A 64 9.10 3.53 -1.00
N SER A 65 8.18 2.77 -0.39
CA SER A 65 6.84 2.52 -0.95
C SER A 65 6.08 3.83 -1.20
N ALA A 66 6.09 4.76 -0.23
CA ALA A 66 5.49 6.08 -0.40
C ALA A 66 6.13 6.88 -1.54
N MET A 67 7.47 6.85 -1.64
CA MET A 67 8.20 7.54 -2.71
C MET A 67 7.96 6.92 -4.10
N HIS A 68 7.63 5.63 -4.18
CA HIS A 68 7.19 4.96 -5.41
C HIS A 68 5.73 5.26 -5.78
N GLY A 69 5.00 6.01 -4.95
CA GLY A 69 3.61 6.39 -5.23
C GLY A 69 2.56 5.42 -4.67
N SER A 70 2.96 4.43 -3.86
CA SER A 70 2.02 3.52 -3.22
C SER A 70 1.03 4.26 -2.31
N LYS A 71 -0.25 3.88 -2.41
CA LYS A 71 -1.33 4.43 -1.59
C LYS A 71 -1.44 3.70 -0.25
N TRP A 72 -2.34 4.20 0.61
CA TRP A 72 -2.79 3.52 1.84
C TRP A 72 -1.70 3.31 2.90
N ILE A 73 -0.74 4.22 2.97
CA ILE A 73 0.33 4.17 3.97
C ILE A 73 -0.07 5.04 5.15
N ASP A 74 -0.12 4.44 6.33
CA ASP A 74 -0.39 5.15 7.58
C ASP A 74 0.68 6.24 7.81
N PRO A 75 0.28 7.53 7.83
CA PRO A 75 1.21 8.64 7.99
C PRO A 75 1.81 8.72 9.39
N THR A 76 1.45 7.86 10.33
CA THR A 76 2.06 7.79 11.67
C THR A 76 3.23 6.81 11.74
N LEU A 77 3.40 5.95 10.73
CA LEU A 77 4.51 5.00 10.67
C LEU A 77 5.86 5.72 10.66
N ALA A 78 6.81 5.14 11.38
CA ALA A 78 8.19 5.62 11.38
C ALA A 78 8.78 5.52 9.97
N ALA A 79 9.53 6.54 9.56
CA ALA A 79 10.22 6.53 8.28
C ALA A 79 11.41 5.56 8.33
N ALA A 80 11.42 4.57 7.45
CA ALA A 80 12.47 3.57 7.37
C ALA A 80 13.59 4.03 6.43
N VAL A 81 14.83 3.98 6.92
CA VAL A 81 16.02 4.37 6.15
C VAL A 81 17.18 3.42 6.45
N ILE A 82 17.84 2.93 5.40
CA ILE A 82 19.12 2.24 5.52
C ILE A 82 20.20 3.33 5.59
N ASP A 83 20.82 3.48 6.77
CA ASP A 83 21.81 4.53 7.05
C ASP A 83 22.82 4.03 8.10
N THR A 84 24.07 4.49 7.99
CA THR A 84 25.11 4.23 8.99
C THR A 84 24.99 5.19 10.19
N ASN A 85 24.32 6.32 10.03
CA ASN A 85 24.08 7.27 11.12
C ASN A 85 22.94 6.82 12.05
N ARG A 86 23.31 6.21 13.17
CA ARG A 86 22.41 5.65 14.18
C ARG A 86 21.88 6.65 15.22
N SER A 87 22.09 7.96 15.08
CA SER A 87 21.59 8.91 16.08
C SER A 87 20.07 8.74 16.26
N PRO A 88 19.57 8.47 17.48
CA PRO A 88 18.15 8.27 17.72
C PRO A 88 17.33 9.46 17.24
N SER A 89 16.22 9.19 16.56
CA SER A 89 15.30 10.21 16.08
C SER A 89 13.89 9.65 16.13
N THR A 90 13.00 10.31 16.86
CA THR A 90 11.60 9.92 16.96
C THR A 90 10.97 9.89 15.57
N GLY A 91 10.23 8.82 15.28
CA GLY A 91 9.57 8.63 13.99
C GLY A 91 10.52 8.26 12.83
N VAL A 92 11.75 7.82 13.11
CA VAL A 92 12.68 7.25 12.13
C VAL A 92 13.14 5.89 12.60
N GLU A 93 13.03 4.88 11.73
CA GLU A 93 13.60 3.56 11.94
C GLU A 93 14.84 3.41 11.06
N VAL A 94 16.01 3.35 11.70
CA VAL A 94 17.28 3.16 10.98
C VAL A 94 17.55 1.67 10.85
N TRP A 95 17.70 1.19 9.62
CA TRP A 95 17.97 -0.21 9.31
C TRP A 95 19.46 -0.42 9.02
N GLU A 96 20.05 -1.41 9.68
CA GLU A 96 21.33 -1.96 9.30
C GLU A 96 21.10 -3.17 8.39
N GLU A 97 21.27 -2.98 7.09
CA GLU A 97 20.98 -4.00 6.11
C GLU A 97 21.97 -3.91 4.96
N ARG A 98 22.52 -5.06 4.55
CA ARG A 98 23.30 -5.14 3.32
C ARG A 98 22.35 -5.01 2.13
N ILE A 99 22.70 -4.08 1.24
CA ILE A 99 22.00 -3.75 0.00
C ILE A 99 23.03 -3.60 -1.12
N GLU A 100 22.73 -4.17 -2.28
CA GLU A 100 23.59 -4.09 -3.46
C GLU A 100 23.15 -2.92 -4.38
N ALA A 101 24.02 -2.50 -5.29
CA ALA A 101 23.78 -1.31 -6.12
C ALA A 101 22.56 -1.43 -7.04
N ASP A 102 22.25 -2.66 -7.51
CA ASP A 102 21.09 -2.97 -8.35
C ASP A 102 19.75 -2.96 -7.58
N GLU A 103 19.80 -2.82 -6.25
CA GLU A 103 18.63 -2.73 -5.38
C GLU A 103 18.31 -1.29 -4.98
N ILE A 104 19.04 -0.31 -5.54
CA ILE A 104 18.90 1.12 -5.25
C ILE A 104 18.38 1.85 -6.50
N ALA A 105 17.32 2.62 -6.33
CA ALA A 105 16.77 3.54 -7.31
C ALA A 105 16.94 5.00 -6.85
N VAL A 106 16.76 5.94 -7.76
CA VAL A 106 16.73 7.38 -7.46
C VAL A 106 15.38 7.96 -7.88
N VAL A 107 14.65 8.53 -6.93
CA VAL A 107 13.37 9.22 -7.17
C VAL A 107 13.45 10.60 -6.53
N GLU A 108 13.11 11.64 -7.31
CA GLU A 108 13.26 13.04 -6.87
C GLU A 108 14.65 13.37 -6.30
N GLY A 109 15.71 12.75 -6.85
CA GLY A 109 17.10 12.92 -6.38
C GLY A 109 17.44 12.18 -5.08
N MET A 110 16.49 11.44 -4.49
CA MET A 110 16.67 10.68 -3.25
C MET A 110 16.98 9.22 -3.57
N ARG A 111 17.97 8.65 -2.87
CA ARG A 111 18.24 7.21 -2.95
C ARG A 111 17.15 6.46 -2.19
N ILE A 112 16.51 5.51 -2.86
CA ILE A 112 15.47 4.65 -2.29
C ILE A 112 15.71 3.21 -2.74
N THR A 113 15.12 2.23 -2.06
CA THR A 113 15.16 0.85 -2.54
C THR A 113 14.30 0.69 -3.80
N THR A 114 14.70 -0.19 -4.73
CA THR A 114 13.88 -0.51 -5.92
C THR A 114 12.52 -1.08 -5.51
N PRO A 115 11.50 -1.09 -6.40
CA PRO A 115 10.21 -1.69 -6.06
C PRO A 115 10.34 -3.15 -5.60
N ALA A 116 11.17 -3.95 -6.27
CA ALA A 116 11.38 -5.35 -5.89
C ALA A 116 12.03 -5.48 -4.50
N ARG A 117 13.02 -4.64 -4.20
CA ARG A 117 13.64 -4.63 -2.88
C ARG A 117 12.69 -4.12 -1.80
N THR A 118 11.90 -3.10 -2.10
CA THR A 118 10.85 -2.57 -1.22
C THR A 118 9.85 -3.66 -0.85
N ALA A 119 9.37 -4.43 -1.84
CA ALA A 119 8.46 -5.55 -1.62
C ALA A 119 9.07 -6.61 -0.68
N LEU A 120 10.33 -6.99 -0.91
CA LEU A 120 11.04 -7.93 -0.04
C LEU A 120 11.17 -7.39 1.40
N ASP A 121 11.50 -6.11 1.58
CA ASP A 121 11.64 -5.50 2.89
C ASP A 121 10.30 -5.50 3.66
N LEU A 122 9.20 -5.13 3.00
CA LEU A 122 7.84 -5.17 3.57
C LEU A 122 7.45 -6.61 3.95
N ALA A 123 7.66 -7.56 3.03
CA ALA A 123 7.37 -8.98 3.24
C ALA A 123 8.16 -9.57 4.42
N ARG A 124 9.42 -9.15 4.59
CA ARG A 124 10.30 -9.64 5.66
C ARG A 124 9.99 -9.05 7.02
N ARG A 125 9.35 -7.88 7.11
CA ARG A 125 9.28 -7.07 8.36
C ARG A 125 7.86 -6.89 8.88
N CYS A 126 6.85 -6.80 8.03
CA CYS A 126 5.47 -6.53 8.41
C CYS A 126 4.69 -7.81 8.79
N ARG A 127 3.53 -7.66 9.44
CA ARG A 127 2.57 -8.77 9.63
C ARG A 127 1.98 -9.15 8.27
N LEU A 128 1.57 -10.41 8.09
CA LEU A 128 1.16 -10.97 6.79
C LEU A 128 0.20 -10.06 6.02
N GLY A 129 -0.98 -9.75 6.58
CA GLY A 129 -1.97 -8.90 5.90
C GLY A 129 -1.49 -7.49 5.57
N VAL A 130 -0.67 -6.88 6.45
CA VAL A 130 -0.06 -5.57 6.20
C VAL A 130 0.96 -5.64 5.08
N ALA A 131 1.77 -6.70 5.04
CA ALA A 131 2.75 -6.91 3.99
C ALA A 131 2.07 -7.10 2.64
N VAL A 132 1.08 -7.99 2.55
CA VAL A 132 0.35 -8.24 1.30
C VAL A 132 -0.32 -6.96 0.79
N ALA A 133 -1.07 -6.25 1.64
CA ALA A 133 -1.74 -5.01 1.22
C ALA A 133 -0.76 -3.92 0.77
N ALA A 134 0.37 -3.78 1.44
CA ALA A 134 1.39 -2.81 1.06
C ALA A 134 2.10 -3.19 -0.26
N ILE A 135 2.26 -4.48 -0.54
CA ILE A 135 2.88 -4.97 -1.77
C ILE A 135 1.88 -4.92 -2.93
N ASP A 136 0.60 -5.23 -2.72
CA ASP A 136 -0.47 -5.07 -3.71
C ASP A 136 -0.53 -3.60 -4.18
N ALA A 137 -0.52 -2.65 -3.24
CA ALA A 137 -0.46 -1.22 -3.54
C ALA A 137 0.82 -0.80 -4.29
N LEU A 138 1.96 -1.44 -3.98
CA LEU A 138 3.24 -1.18 -4.66
C LEU A 138 3.23 -1.72 -6.10
N VAL A 139 2.63 -2.89 -6.32
CA VAL A 139 2.43 -3.46 -7.67
C VAL A 139 1.51 -2.56 -8.50
N GLN A 140 0.52 -1.89 -7.90
CA GLN A 140 -0.30 -0.92 -8.65
C GLN A 140 0.41 0.38 -8.96
N ALA A 141 1.32 0.82 -8.09
CA ALA A 141 2.04 2.09 -8.25
C ALA A 141 3.25 1.97 -9.19
N THR A 142 3.70 0.76 -9.52
CA THR A 142 4.96 0.51 -10.21
C THR A 142 4.85 -0.64 -11.22
N ASP A 143 5.82 -0.78 -12.12
CA ASP A 143 5.92 -1.95 -13.02
C ASP A 143 6.57 -3.18 -12.34
N LEU A 144 6.37 -3.35 -11.03
CA LEU A 144 6.98 -4.44 -10.26
C LEU A 144 6.52 -5.80 -10.78
N LYS A 145 7.49 -6.63 -11.19
CA LYS A 145 7.25 -8.04 -11.52
C LYS A 145 7.63 -8.92 -10.32
N MET A 146 6.75 -9.85 -9.96
CA MET A 146 7.01 -10.76 -8.83
C MET A 146 8.26 -11.62 -9.03
N ALA A 147 8.59 -11.95 -10.28
CA ALA A 147 9.83 -12.65 -10.64
C ALA A 147 11.10 -11.89 -10.17
N ASP A 148 11.10 -10.56 -10.21
CA ASP A 148 12.24 -9.75 -9.74
C ASP A 148 12.40 -9.85 -8.21
N VAL A 149 11.28 -10.01 -7.48
CA VAL A 149 11.29 -10.22 -6.02
C VAL A 149 11.80 -11.62 -5.68
N GLU A 150 11.43 -12.63 -6.47
CA GLU A 150 11.89 -14.01 -6.29
C GLU A 150 13.42 -14.13 -6.42
N LEU A 151 14.02 -13.42 -7.37
CA LEU A 151 15.48 -13.33 -7.50
C LEU A 151 16.14 -12.78 -6.23
N LEU A 152 15.53 -11.78 -5.58
CA LEU A 152 16.03 -11.24 -4.31
C LEU A 152 15.77 -12.20 -3.13
N VAL A 153 14.65 -12.90 -3.12
CA VAL A 153 14.36 -13.95 -2.13
C VAL A 153 15.43 -15.03 -2.17
N ASP A 154 15.88 -15.38 -3.38
CA ASP A 154 16.94 -16.36 -3.60
C ASP A 154 18.33 -15.83 -3.23
N ARG A 155 18.64 -14.60 -3.61
CA ARG A 155 19.88 -13.92 -3.21
C ARG A 155 20.04 -13.85 -1.69
N TYR A 156 18.95 -13.64 -0.96
CA TYR A 156 18.95 -13.44 0.49
C TYR A 156 18.43 -14.64 1.29
N ARG A 157 18.57 -15.86 0.74
CA ARG A 157 18.26 -17.12 1.43
C ARG A 157 18.86 -17.17 2.83
N GLY A 158 18.08 -17.67 3.79
CA GLY A 158 18.51 -17.82 5.19
C GLY A 158 18.44 -16.55 6.05
N ARG A 159 18.16 -15.36 5.48
CA ARG A 159 17.98 -14.15 6.29
C ARG A 159 16.77 -14.24 7.21
N ARG A 160 16.82 -13.49 8.32
CA ARG A 160 15.68 -13.34 9.22
C ARG A 160 14.47 -12.78 8.45
N GLY A 161 13.32 -13.41 8.67
CA GLY A 161 12.05 -13.03 8.07
C GLY A 161 11.75 -13.68 6.71
N MET A 162 12.66 -14.48 6.13
CA MET A 162 12.43 -15.05 4.79
C MET A 162 11.27 -16.05 4.71
N LYS A 163 11.01 -16.84 5.76
CA LYS A 163 9.82 -17.72 5.80
C LYS A 163 8.53 -16.91 5.69
N ARG A 164 8.46 -15.81 6.43
CA ARG A 164 7.32 -14.87 6.39
C ARG A 164 7.24 -14.16 5.05
N ALA A 165 8.38 -13.78 4.47
CA ALA A 165 8.41 -13.13 3.18
C ALA A 165 7.81 -14.01 2.09
N ARG A 166 8.20 -15.30 2.02
CA ARG A 166 7.62 -16.26 1.06
C ARG A 166 6.10 -16.39 1.22
N ALA A 167 5.64 -16.59 2.45
CA ALA A 167 4.20 -16.70 2.72
C ALA A 167 3.42 -15.44 2.31
N ALA A 168 4.00 -14.24 2.48
CA ALA A 168 3.38 -13.00 2.02
C ALA A 168 3.38 -12.91 0.48
N LEU A 169 4.51 -13.17 -0.16
CA LEU A 169 4.67 -13.05 -1.61
C LEU A 169 3.80 -14.03 -2.39
N GLU A 170 3.56 -15.23 -1.87
CA GLU A 170 2.61 -16.21 -2.44
C GLU A 170 1.17 -15.67 -2.48
N LEU A 171 0.82 -14.76 -1.58
CA LEU A 171 -0.52 -14.17 -1.46
C LEU A 171 -0.64 -12.82 -2.15
N VAL A 172 0.43 -12.25 -2.71
CA VAL A 172 0.37 -10.96 -3.42
C VAL A 172 -0.50 -11.07 -4.67
N ASP A 173 -1.28 -10.03 -4.91
CA ASP A 173 -2.17 -9.87 -6.05
C ASP A 173 -2.40 -8.36 -6.30
N GLY A 174 -1.79 -7.84 -7.37
CA GLY A 174 -1.89 -6.41 -7.72
C GLY A 174 -3.30 -5.92 -8.05
N GLY A 175 -4.32 -6.78 -8.13
CA GLY A 175 -5.69 -6.36 -8.43
C GLY A 175 -6.47 -5.76 -7.26
N ALA A 176 -6.03 -5.93 -6.01
CA ALA A 176 -6.73 -5.36 -4.85
C ALA A 176 -6.47 -3.86 -4.71
N GLN A 177 -7.48 -3.00 -4.93
CA GLN A 177 -7.35 -1.54 -5.00
C GLN A 177 -7.35 -0.86 -3.62
N SER A 178 -7.63 -1.62 -2.56
CA SER A 178 -7.61 -1.15 -1.18
C SER A 178 -7.09 -2.23 -0.20
N PRO A 179 -6.59 -1.82 1.00
CA PRO A 179 -6.22 -2.77 2.05
C PRO A 179 -7.41 -3.62 2.51
N LYS A 180 -8.64 -3.13 2.36
CA LYS A 180 -9.86 -3.85 2.73
C LYS A 180 -10.23 -4.92 1.72
N GLU A 181 -10.06 -4.66 0.43
CA GLU A 181 -10.15 -5.70 -0.60
C GLU A 181 -9.07 -6.77 -0.39
N THR A 182 -7.83 -6.37 -0.08
CA THR A 182 -6.77 -7.34 0.26
C THR A 182 -7.17 -8.18 1.46
N TRP A 183 -7.67 -7.56 2.53
CA TRP A 183 -8.15 -8.26 3.72
C TRP A 183 -9.27 -9.25 3.38
N LEU A 184 -10.26 -8.84 2.58
CA LEU A 184 -11.37 -9.68 2.16
C LEU A 184 -10.87 -10.88 1.34
N ARG A 185 -9.96 -10.66 0.41
CA ARG A 185 -9.32 -11.72 -0.38
C ARG A 185 -8.61 -12.74 0.50
N LEU A 186 -7.83 -12.26 1.47
CA LEU A 186 -7.13 -13.11 2.43
C LEU A 186 -8.09 -13.88 3.34
N LEU A 187 -9.19 -13.25 3.78
CA LEU A 187 -10.24 -13.91 4.56
C LEU A 187 -10.85 -15.08 3.81
N LEU A 188 -11.14 -14.91 2.51
CA LEU A 188 -11.70 -15.97 1.68
C LEU A 188 -10.71 -17.13 1.45
N ILE A 189 -9.44 -16.81 1.20
CA ILE A 189 -8.39 -17.83 1.05
C ILE A 189 -8.20 -18.62 2.35
N GLU A 190 -8.15 -17.93 3.50
CA GLU A 190 -7.99 -18.55 4.82
C GLU A 190 -9.19 -19.44 5.19
N ALA A 191 -10.40 -19.07 4.75
CA ALA A 191 -11.60 -19.87 4.92
C ALA A 191 -11.67 -21.13 4.02
N GLY A 192 -10.68 -21.34 3.15
CA GLY A 192 -10.58 -22.53 2.29
C GLY A 192 -11.31 -22.44 0.95
N PHE A 193 -11.79 -21.26 0.56
CA PHE A 193 -12.32 -21.07 -0.78
C PHE A 193 -11.18 -21.11 -1.83
N PRO A 194 -11.46 -21.53 -3.08
CA PRO A 194 -10.50 -21.38 -4.17
C PRO A 194 -10.06 -19.92 -4.29
N ARG A 195 -8.79 -19.68 -4.65
CA ARG A 195 -8.26 -18.31 -4.76
C ARG A 195 -9.15 -17.46 -5.67
N PRO A 196 -9.76 -16.36 -5.19
CA PRO A 196 -10.63 -15.55 -6.01
C PRO A 196 -9.79 -14.74 -7.02
N GLN A 197 -10.31 -14.58 -8.22
CA GLN A 197 -9.79 -13.68 -9.24
C GLN A 197 -10.14 -12.25 -8.83
N THR A 198 -9.18 -11.34 -8.86
CA THR A 198 -9.37 -9.91 -8.61
C THR A 198 -9.73 -9.17 -9.91
N GLN A 199 -10.40 -8.02 -9.79
CA GLN A 199 -10.72 -7.13 -10.92
C GLN A 199 -11.40 -7.85 -12.10
N ILE A 200 -12.46 -8.62 -11.81
CA ILE A 200 -13.15 -9.39 -12.83
C ILE A 200 -13.90 -8.45 -13.78
N ALA A 201 -13.55 -8.50 -15.06
CA ALA A 201 -14.17 -7.69 -16.10
C ALA A 201 -15.52 -8.30 -16.51
N VAL A 202 -16.61 -7.64 -16.15
CA VAL A 202 -17.96 -8.05 -16.57
C VAL A 202 -18.22 -7.51 -17.96
N ARG A 203 -18.50 -8.42 -18.89
CA ARG A 203 -18.79 -8.10 -20.30
C ARG A 203 -20.27 -8.28 -20.62
N ASN A 204 -20.80 -7.38 -21.44
CA ASN A 204 -22.16 -7.51 -21.98
C ASN A 204 -22.20 -8.41 -23.23
N GLU A 205 -23.40 -8.52 -23.81
CA GLU A 205 -23.67 -9.30 -25.03
C GLU A 205 -22.86 -8.85 -26.26
N TRP A 206 -22.35 -7.62 -26.27
CA TRP A 206 -21.46 -7.09 -27.32
C TRP A 206 -19.98 -7.19 -26.97
N ASN A 207 -19.63 -7.93 -25.92
CA ASN A 207 -18.25 -8.13 -25.43
C ASN A 207 -17.57 -6.85 -24.89
N TRP A 208 -18.32 -5.79 -24.61
CA TRP A 208 -17.82 -4.57 -23.98
C TRP A 208 -17.78 -4.70 -22.46
N ILE A 209 -16.72 -4.15 -21.84
CA ILE A 209 -16.57 -4.15 -20.38
C ILE A 209 -17.50 -3.08 -19.79
N GLU A 210 -18.41 -3.51 -18.93
CA GLU A 210 -19.39 -2.63 -18.29
C GLU A 210 -19.04 -2.32 -16.83
N ALA A 211 -18.37 -3.24 -16.16
CA ALA A 211 -17.95 -3.09 -14.79
C ALA A 211 -16.73 -3.95 -14.50
N TYR A 212 -15.99 -3.56 -13.46
CA TYR A 212 -15.06 -4.43 -12.76
C TYR A 212 -15.67 -4.77 -11.40
N LEU A 213 -15.58 -6.05 -11.03
CA LEU A 213 -15.93 -6.54 -9.70
C LEU A 213 -14.63 -6.76 -8.92
N ASP A 214 -14.62 -6.40 -7.63
CA ASP A 214 -13.40 -6.41 -6.80
C ASP A 214 -12.70 -7.77 -6.84
N MET A 215 -13.46 -8.84 -6.56
CA MET A 215 -12.97 -10.21 -6.64
C MET A 215 -14.11 -11.25 -6.74
N GLY A 216 -13.77 -12.47 -7.11
CA GLY A 216 -14.72 -13.58 -7.13
C GLY A 216 -14.29 -14.78 -7.97
N TRP A 217 -15.27 -15.47 -8.53
CA TRP A 217 -15.12 -16.64 -9.40
C TRP A 217 -16.00 -16.46 -10.64
N GLU A 218 -15.35 -16.19 -11.78
CA GLU A 218 -16.03 -15.88 -13.04
C GLU A 218 -16.79 -17.09 -13.63
N ASP A 219 -16.25 -18.29 -13.46
CA ASP A 219 -16.82 -19.56 -13.92
C ASP A 219 -18.20 -19.84 -13.33
N ILE A 220 -18.41 -19.48 -12.06
CA ILE A 220 -19.70 -19.62 -11.36
C ILE A 220 -20.47 -18.30 -11.23
N LYS A 221 -19.96 -17.22 -11.83
CA LYS A 221 -20.52 -15.86 -11.75
C LYS A 221 -20.86 -15.42 -10.32
N LEU A 222 -19.91 -15.58 -9.41
CA LEU A 222 -20.02 -15.14 -8.02
C LEU A 222 -18.95 -14.09 -7.74
N ALA A 223 -19.36 -12.91 -7.29
CA ALA A 223 -18.46 -11.84 -6.87
C ALA A 223 -18.66 -11.47 -5.41
N VAL A 224 -17.59 -10.94 -4.82
CA VAL A 224 -17.58 -10.41 -3.46
C VAL A 224 -16.98 -9.00 -3.52
N GLU A 225 -17.74 -7.99 -3.10
CA GLU A 225 -17.33 -6.58 -3.18
C GLU A 225 -17.21 -5.97 -1.78
N TYR A 226 -16.14 -5.22 -1.55
CA TYR A 226 -15.99 -4.44 -0.33
C TYR A 226 -16.52 -3.03 -0.55
N ASP A 227 -17.62 -2.68 0.12
CA ASP A 227 -18.18 -1.33 0.09
C ASP A 227 -17.60 -0.51 1.24
N GLY A 228 -16.51 0.20 0.94
CA GLY A 228 -15.87 1.12 1.88
C GLY A 228 -16.68 2.40 2.02
N ASP A 229 -17.48 2.48 3.09
CA ASP A 229 -18.22 3.64 3.61
C ASP A 229 -18.48 4.75 2.56
N GLN A 230 -19.31 4.42 1.56
CA GLN A 230 -19.90 5.41 0.67
C GLN A 230 -20.79 6.30 1.53
N HIS A 231 -20.30 7.49 1.90
CA HIS A 231 -21.17 8.56 2.38
C HIS A 231 -22.35 8.67 1.42
N ARG A 232 -23.52 8.17 1.86
CA ARG A 232 -24.80 8.10 1.11
C ARG A 232 -25.39 9.49 0.82
N SER A 233 -24.56 10.52 0.71
CA SER A 233 -24.96 11.91 0.53
C SER A 233 -25.32 12.27 -0.90
N SER A 234 -25.21 11.33 -1.87
CA SER A 234 -25.63 11.55 -3.26
C SER A 234 -26.73 10.59 -3.70
N ARG A 235 -27.95 11.11 -3.89
CA ARG A 235 -29.08 10.37 -4.50
C ARG A 235 -28.73 9.81 -5.88
N TYR A 236 -27.86 10.50 -6.62
CA TYR A 236 -27.38 10.05 -7.93
C TYR A 236 -26.56 8.75 -7.82
N GLN A 237 -25.63 8.69 -6.85
CA GLN A 237 -24.81 7.50 -6.64
C GLN A 237 -25.68 6.29 -6.25
N TYR A 238 -26.64 6.49 -5.36
CA TYR A 238 -27.58 5.45 -4.94
C TYR A 238 -28.37 4.85 -6.12
N VAL A 239 -28.91 5.69 -7.01
CA VAL A 239 -29.65 5.21 -8.19
C VAL A 239 -28.72 4.47 -9.17
N LYS A 240 -27.48 4.95 -9.33
CA LYS A 240 -26.48 4.30 -10.17
C LYS A 240 -26.12 2.91 -9.63
N ASP A 241 -25.98 2.76 -8.32
CA ASP A 241 -25.65 1.49 -7.67
C ASP A 241 -26.78 0.47 -7.82
N ILE A 242 -28.05 0.90 -7.69
CA ILE A 242 -29.21 0.01 -7.94
C ILE A 242 -29.17 -0.51 -9.38
N ARG A 243 -29.03 0.38 -10.37
CA ARG A 243 -28.99 -0.01 -11.79
C ARG A 243 -27.80 -0.90 -12.11
N ARG A 244 -26.67 -0.71 -11.43
CA ARG A 244 -25.48 -1.57 -11.56
C ARG A 244 -25.80 -2.99 -11.08
N LEU A 245 -26.42 -3.13 -9.91
CA LEU A 245 -26.78 -4.43 -9.35
C LEU A 245 -27.81 -5.18 -10.20
N GLU A 246 -28.88 -4.50 -10.64
CA GLU A 246 -29.89 -5.09 -11.53
C GLU A 246 -29.25 -5.64 -12.82
N ARG A 247 -28.26 -4.92 -13.37
CA ARG A 247 -27.57 -5.36 -14.58
C ARG A 247 -26.66 -6.55 -14.33
N LEU A 248 -25.92 -6.56 -13.22
CA LEU A 248 -25.08 -7.70 -12.84
C LEU A 248 -25.95 -8.95 -12.67
N GLU A 249 -27.12 -8.80 -12.05
CA GLU A 249 -28.10 -9.89 -11.90
C GLU A 249 -28.62 -10.39 -13.26
N GLN A 250 -28.96 -9.49 -14.19
CA GLN A 250 -29.35 -9.86 -15.57
C GLN A 250 -28.23 -10.61 -16.31
N LEU A 251 -26.97 -10.25 -16.08
CA LEU A 251 -25.80 -10.97 -16.61
C LEU A 251 -25.53 -12.28 -15.86
N GLY A 252 -26.35 -12.61 -14.87
CA GLY A 252 -26.32 -13.85 -14.12
C GLY A 252 -25.28 -13.87 -13.02
N TRP A 253 -24.88 -12.71 -12.47
CA TRP A 253 -23.97 -12.61 -11.32
C TRP A 253 -24.72 -12.62 -9.99
N ILE A 254 -24.19 -13.36 -9.01
CA ILE A 254 -24.48 -13.12 -7.59
C ILE A 254 -23.37 -12.24 -7.03
N VAL A 255 -23.73 -11.12 -6.38
CA VAL A 255 -22.78 -10.19 -5.77
C VAL A 255 -22.99 -10.15 -4.26
N VAL A 256 -22.01 -10.65 -3.50
CA VAL A 256 -22.00 -10.58 -2.04
C VAL A 256 -21.28 -9.29 -1.62
N ARG A 257 -22.05 -8.31 -1.18
CA ARG A 257 -21.49 -7.05 -0.65
C ARG A 257 -21.05 -7.19 0.80
N VAL A 258 -19.87 -6.70 1.12
CA VAL A 258 -19.27 -6.70 2.45
C VAL A 258 -19.05 -5.26 2.90
N VAL A 259 -19.54 -4.90 4.08
CA VAL A 259 -19.32 -3.59 4.69
C VAL A 259 -18.39 -3.68 5.90
N ALA A 260 -17.97 -2.55 6.46
CA ALA A 260 -17.05 -2.52 7.59
C ALA A 260 -17.63 -3.16 8.87
N GLU A 261 -18.95 -3.14 9.01
CA GLU A 261 -19.71 -3.67 10.14
C GLU A 261 -19.94 -5.19 10.08
N ASP A 262 -19.72 -5.81 8.92
CA ASP A 262 -19.94 -7.25 8.75
C ASP A 262 -18.91 -8.06 9.56
N HIS A 263 -19.38 -9.03 10.33
CA HIS A 263 -18.50 -9.95 11.04
C HIS A 263 -17.85 -10.95 10.05
N PRO A 264 -16.56 -11.29 10.18
CA PRO A 264 -15.87 -12.14 9.20
C PRO A 264 -16.55 -13.51 8.96
N LEU A 265 -17.08 -14.13 10.02
CA LEU A 265 -17.80 -15.42 9.90
C LEU A 265 -19.11 -15.29 9.11
N ASP A 266 -19.80 -14.15 9.19
CA ASP A 266 -21.01 -13.91 8.40
C ASP A 266 -20.69 -13.69 6.94
N VAL A 267 -19.59 -13.01 6.63
CA VAL A 267 -19.07 -12.88 5.26
C VAL A 267 -18.80 -14.27 4.68
N ILE A 268 -18.04 -15.11 5.39
CA ILE A 268 -17.72 -16.48 4.97
C ILE A 268 -18.99 -17.29 4.73
N ARG A 269 -19.95 -17.24 5.66
CA ARG A 269 -21.23 -17.97 5.55
C ARG A 269 -22.04 -17.51 4.33
N ARG A 270 -22.16 -16.20 4.09
CA ARG A 270 -22.90 -15.63 2.96
C ARG A 270 -22.25 -16.02 1.63
N VAL A 271 -20.92 -15.97 1.55
CA VAL A 271 -20.19 -16.40 0.35
C VAL A 271 -20.34 -17.90 0.10
N GLY A 272 -20.26 -18.73 1.15
CA GLY A 272 -20.51 -20.17 1.06
C GLY A 272 -21.90 -20.48 0.50
N GLN A 273 -22.94 -19.89 1.08
CA GLN A 273 -24.32 -20.06 0.60
C GLN A 273 -24.52 -19.62 -0.85
N ALA A 274 -23.88 -18.52 -1.26
CA ALA A 274 -23.93 -18.02 -2.63
C ALA A 274 -23.17 -18.90 -3.62
N ARG A 275 -22.12 -19.59 -3.17
CA ARG A 275 -21.36 -20.54 -3.97
C ARG A 275 -22.11 -21.86 -4.13
N ASP A 276 -22.72 -22.36 -3.05
CA ASP A 276 -23.46 -23.63 -3.05
C ASP A 276 -24.71 -23.56 -3.94
N SER A 277 -25.30 -22.39 -4.15
CA SER A 277 -26.42 -22.19 -5.08
C SER A 277 -26.01 -22.23 -6.57
N ARG A 278 -24.71 -22.30 -6.86
CA ARG A 278 -24.13 -22.37 -8.21
C ARG A 278 -23.46 -23.70 -8.54
N ALA A 279 -23.29 -24.58 -7.55
CA ALA A 279 -22.78 -25.93 -7.70
C ALA A 279 -23.88 -26.88 -8.19
#